data_AF-A0A8D9DH42-F1
#
_entry.id   AF-A0A8D9DH42-F1
#
_cell.length_a   1.000
_cell.length_b   1.000
_cell.length_c   1.000
_cell.angle_alpha   90.00
_cell.angle_beta   90.00
_cell.angle_gamma   90.00
#
_symmetry.space_group_name_H-M   'P 1'
#
loop_
_entity.id
_entity.type
_entity.pdbx_description
1 polymer ?
#
loop_
_entity_poly.entity_id
_entity_poly.type
_entity_poly.pdbx_seq_one_letter_code
_entity_poly.pdbx_strand_id
1 'polypeptide(L)'
;MDAISGMEYDYIASGHYAKVVHPPADQTDSSSVLELSQDMVKDQTYFLSHLSQTQLKRLLFPLGCVKKEEVRKLATEFDLPNKDRKDSQGICFLGKIKFSDFVGRHVGEMEGIILEAETGYFLGNHRGFWFYTIGQRQGLRLPGGPWYVVEKDTKNNVVFVSRNYYSMDKRRRVFRVGSLRWLSGKPSGNVNQLRCKVRHGPGFYSCSFEMEGDVAVVHLDEDDQGLAAGQFAAFYERTTCIGSGVILESWDDQYMAIPAALVFVPVGVLFLVSGLIVNLIQLVFFIIVRPFSKSLYRRINKNVVELLWLQLIWLIDWWACIKVNIYADAETLQLLGKEHALVLSNHRSDIDWLIGWVMAQRAGCLGSSLAIMKKEAKYLPIIGWSMWFSDYIFLERSWDKDEKTLTAGFKRFEDFPMTFWLALFVEGTRFTQEKLEAAQEYASIRSLPSPRNVLIPRTKGFVSAVSHIRSFVPAVYDCTLTVRNNQPKPTLLRMFSGQSSELNLQLRRHKMSDLPENDDGIAQWCQDLFITKDAQLETYFTKDVFSDLDVHQINRPIKPLIVVIVWVCLLMYGGFKLLQWLSMVASWEIICLFVVILVIATITMQVLIQSSESHRSTPAKRPLQEQLISA
;
A
#
# COMPACT_ATOMS: atom_id res chain seq x y z
N MET A 1 -3.30 -40.85 15.82
CA MET A 1 -2.99 -42.29 15.62
C MET A 1 -4.15 -43.15 16.11
N ASP A 2 -5.32 -42.56 16.29
CA ASP A 2 -6.24 -43.04 17.33
C ASP A 2 -7.17 -44.12 16.77
N ALA A 3 -7.42 -44.12 15.45
CA ALA A 3 -8.25 -45.12 14.78
C ALA A 3 -7.65 -46.53 14.73
N ILE A 4 -6.33 -46.66 14.86
CA ILE A 4 -5.58 -47.93 14.81
C ILE A 4 -4.85 -48.23 16.11
N SER A 5 -5.01 -47.40 17.14
CA SER A 5 -4.37 -47.64 18.45
C SER A 5 -4.90 -48.90 19.14
N GLY A 6 -6.03 -49.44 18.69
CA GLY A 6 -6.60 -50.72 19.15
C GLY A 6 -6.37 -51.90 18.20
N MET A 7 -5.56 -51.73 17.14
CA MET A 7 -5.23 -52.80 16.19
C MET A 7 -3.75 -53.18 16.35
N GLU A 8 -3.46 -54.47 16.51
CA GLU A 8 -2.12 -55.04 16.71
C GLU A 8 -1.30 -55.09 15.40
N TYR A 9 -1.01 -53.94 14.81
CA TYR A 9 -0.12 -53.84 13.64
C TYR A 9 1.20 -53.17 14.01
N ASP A 10 2.32 -53.86 13.75
CA ASP A 10 3.68 -53.34 13.96
C ASP A 10 3.97 -52.12 13.07
N TYR A 11 3.63 -52.24 11.79
CA TYR A 11 3.88 -51.23 10.76
C TYR A 11 2.67 -50.98 9.88
N ILE A 12 2.65 -49.80 9.25
CA ILE A 12 1.64 -49.35 8.30
C ILE A 12 2.35 -49.07 6.97
N ALA A 13 1.98 -49.82 5.94
CA ALA A 13 2.49 -49.58 4.60
C ALA A 13 1.57 -48.65 3.80
N SER A 14 2.15 -47.80 2.96
CA SER A 14 1.37 -47.06 1.96
C SER A 14 2.12 -46.93 0.63
N GLY A 15 1.38 -46.65 -0.44
CA GLY A 15 1.94 -46.48 -1.78
C GLY A 15 2.62 -45.12 -2.03
N HIS A 16 3.17 -44.48 -0.99
CA HIS A 16 3.90 -43.24 -1.18
C HIS A 16 5.28 -43.49 -1.82
N TYR A 17 5.67 -42.62 -2.74
CA TYR A 17 7.02 -42.58 -3.31
C TYR A 17 7.94 -41.80 -2.37
N ALA A 18 8.37 -42.45 -1.31
CA ALA A 18 9.36 -41.97 -0.35
C ALA A 18 10.04 -43.21 0.26
N LYS A 19 11.16 -43.03 0.95
CA LYS A 19 11.85 -44.14 1.61
C LYS A 19 11.95 -43.86 3.10
N VAL A 20 11.58 -44.83 3.94
CA VAL A 20 11.87 -44.79 5.38
C VAL A 20 13.04 -45.72 5.65
N VAL A 21 14.06 -45.21 6.30
CA VAL A 21 15.19 -46.00 6.81
C VAL A 21 15.00 -46.13 8.31
N HIS A 22 14.61 -47.31 8.74
CA HIS A 22 14.58 -47.66 10.17
C HIS A 22 16.01 -48.00 10.62
N PRO A 23 16.34 -47.70 11.88
CA PRO A 23 17.61 -48.12 12.43
C PRO A 23 17.70 -49.64 12.56
N PRO A 24 18.92 -50.19 12.63
CA PRO A 24 19.08 -51.63 12.83
C PRO A 24 18.53 -52.07 14.20
N ALA A 25 18.20 -53.36 14.31
CA ALA A 25 17.45 -53.93 15.44
C ALA A 25 18.16 -53.82 16.80
N ASP A 26 19.47 -53.55 16.80
CA ASP A 26 20.31 -53.30 17.96
C ASP A 26 20.28 -51.83 18.44
N GLN A 27 19.66 -50.92 17.68
CA GLN A 27 19.58 -49.48 17.97
C GLN A 27 18.15 -48.94 17.89
N THR A 28 17.18 -49.62 18.52
CA THR A 28 15.74 -49.27 18.49
C THR A 28 15.40 -47.86 19.00
N ASP A 29 16.25 -47.29 19.86
CA ASP A 29 16.08 -45.93 20.38
C ASP A 29 16.41 -44.84 19.36
N SER A 30 17.19 -45.17 18.33
CA SER A 30 17.56 -44.20 17.32
C SER A 30 16.39 -43.84 16.38
N SER A 31 16.59 -42.75 15.66
CA SER A 31 15.54 -42.12 14.86
C SER A 31 15.39 -42.78 13.49
N SER A 32 14.15 -43.07 13.08
CA SER A 32 13.88 -43.39 11.67
C SER A 32 14.09 -42.15 10.80
N VAL A 33 14.54 -42.36 9.57
CA VAL A 33 14.92 -41.31 8.63
C VAL A 33 14.02 -41.35 7.39
N LEU A 34 13.56 -40.19 6.95
CA LEU A 34 12.80 -40.05 5.71
C LEU A 34 13.75 -39.61 4.58
N GLU A 35 13.86 -40.43 3.54
CA GLU A 35 14.70 -40.18 2.37
C GLU A 35 13.85 -40.00 1.10
N LEU A 36 14.42 -39.26 0.16
CA LEU A 36 13.88 -39.10 -1.20
C LEU A 36 13.66 -40.46 -1.86
N SER A 37 12.61 -40.55 -2.69
CA SER A 37 12.43 -41.70 -3.58
C SER A 37 13.49 -41.74 -4.67
N GLN A 38 13.76 -42.94 -5.19
CA GLN A 38 14.53 -43.12 -6.42
C GLN A 38 13.89 -42.40 -7.63
N ASP A 39 12.57 -42.26 -7.64
CA ASP A 39 11.85 -41.49 -8.65
C ASP A 39 11.66 -40.04 -8.19
N MET A 40 12.62 -39.18 -8.56
CA MET A 40 12.62 -37.76 -8.17
C MET A 40 11.41 -36.97 -8.69
N VAL A 41 10.76 -37.43 -9.76
CA VAL A 41 9.57 -36.77 -10.33
C VAL A 41 8.34 -37.12 -9.51
N LYS A 42 8.27 -38.36 -9.00
CA LYS A 42 7.16 -38.86 -8.20
C LYS A 42 7.40 -38.76 -6.69
N ASP A 43 8.58 -38.33 -6.26
CA ASP A 43 8.93 -38.12 -4.86
C ASP A 43 7.84 -37.36 -4.08
N GLN A 44 7.43 -37.93 -2.96
CA GLN A 44 6.35 -37.46 -2.09
C GLN A 44 6.85 -37.09 -0.69
N THR A 45 8.17 -37.07 -0.45
CA THR A 45 8.72 -36.64 0.84
C THR A 45 8.25 -35.26 1.26
N TYR A 46 7.99 -34.34 0.32
CA TYR A 46 7.41 -33.02 0.60
C TYR A 46 6.08 -33.07 1.37
N PHE A 47 5.20 -34.02 1.07
CA PHE A 47 3.92 -34.17 1.76
C PHE A 47 4.06 -34.86 3.12
N LEU A 48 5.16 -35.59 3.30
CA LEU A 48 5.46 -36.41 4.47
C LEU A 48 6.45 -35.72 5.43
N SER A 49 6.98 -34.56 5.07
CA SER A 49 8.00 -33.82 5.82
C SER A 49 7.52 -33.27 7.17
N HIS A 50 6.21 -33.33 7.43
CA HIS A 50 5.59 -32.84 8.66
C HIS A 50 5.03 -33.97 9.55
N LEU A 51 5.42 -35.23 9.28
CA LEU A 51 5.16 -36.35 10.16
C LEU A 51 5.86 -36.19 11.51
N SER A 52 5.32 -36.77 12.57
CA SER A 52 6.03 -36.92 13.83
C SER A 52 6.94 -38.14 13.80
N GLN A 53 7.94 -38.18 14.69
CA GLN A 53 8.83 -39.32 14.73
C GLN A 53 8.12 -40.61 15.14
N THR A 54 7.13 -40.51 16.01
CA THR A 54 6.26 -41.63 16.38
C THR A 54 5.53 -42.20 15.16
N GLN A 55 5.08 -41.34 14.24
CA GLN A 55 4.46 -41.77 12.98
C GLN A 55 5.49 -42.43 12.07
N LEU A 56 6.65 -41.79 11.87
CA LEU A 56 7.67 -42.29 10.95
C LEU A 56 8.22 -43.67 11.36
N LYS A 57 8.41 -43.92 12.66
CA LYS A 57 8.86 -45.23 13.19
C LYS A 57 7.94 -46.40 12.83
N ARG A 58 6.67 -46.14 12.49
CA ARG A 58 5.67 -47.17 12.16
C ARG A 58 5.31 -47.21 10.68
N LEU A 59 6.00 -46.48 9.80
CA LEU A 59 5.64 -46.35 8.40
C LEU A 59 6.60 -47.12 7.48
N LEU A 60 6.02 -47.85 6.52
CA LEU A 60 6.73 -48.49 5.42
C LEU A 60 6.29 -47.89 4.07
N PHE A 61 7.25 -47.61 3.19
CA PHE A 61 6.99 -47.10 1.84
C PHE A 61 7.68 -48.00 0.80
N PRO A 62 7.03 -49.11 0.38
CA PRO A 62 7.64 -50.09 -0.51
C PRO A 62 8.00 -49.54 -1.89
N LEU A 63 7.34 -48.47 -2.34
CA LEU A 63 7.56 -47.88 -3.67
C LEU A 63 8.73 -46.89 -3.70
N GLY A 64 9.36 -46.58 -2.55
CA GLY A 64 10.45 -45.62 -2.46
C GLY A 64 11.67 -45.97 -3.32
N CYS A 65 11.92 -47.26 -3.50
CA CYS A 65 13.07 -47.81 -4.24
C CYS A 65 12.73 -48.26 -5.67
N VAL A 66 11.56 -47.90 -6.21
CA VAL A 66 11.11 -48.36 -7.53
C VAL A 66 10.57 -47.18 -8.33
N LYS A 67 11.00 -47.06 -9.59
CA LYS A 67 10.46 -46.05 -10.51
C LYS A 67 9.02 -46.33 -10.86
N LYS A 68 8.23 -45.28 -11.12
CA LYS A 68 6.79 -45.42 -11.44
C LYS A 68 6.52 -46.34 -12.63
N GLU A 69 7.37 -46.29 -13.64
CA GLU A 69 7.28 -47.14 -14.83
C GLU A 69 7.40 -48.63 -14.48
N GLU A 70 8.34 -48.97 -13.59
CA GLU A 70 8.53 -50.34 -13.14
C GLU A 70 7.37 -50.81 -12.28
N VAL A 71 6.80 -49.94 -11.44
CA VAL A 71 5.56 -50.26 -10.69
C VAL A 71 4.40 -50.58 -11.64
N ARG A 72 4.28 -49.88 -12.78
CA ARG A 72 3.25 -50.16 -13.80
C ARG A 72 3.50 -51.48 -14.53
N LYS A 73 4.77 -51.76 -14.83
CA LYS A 73 5.17 -53.03 -15.43
C LYS A 73 4.85 -54.21 -14.51
N LEU A 74 5.26 -54.14 -13.24
CA LEU A 74 4.95 -55.14 -12.22
C LEU A 74 3.44 -55.31 -12.02
N ALA A 75 2.68 -54.22 -11.99
CA ALA A 75 1.21 -54.30 -11.89
C ALA A 75 0.58 -55.00 -13.10
N THR A 76 1.17 -54.87 -14.29
CA THR A 76 0.72 -55.55 -15.51
C THR A 76 1.12 -57.02 -15.50
N GLU A 77 2.35 -57.33 -15.07
CA GLU A 77 2.89 -58.68 -14.95
C GLU A 77 2.12 -59.52 -13.92
N PHE A 78 1.77 -58.93 -12.77
CA PHE A 78 0.96 -59.56 -11.73
C PHE A 78 -0.56 -59.48 -11.98
N ASP A 79 -0.98 -58.96 -13.15
CA ASP A 79 -2.39 -58.81 -13.54
C ASP A 79 -3.27 -58.12 -12.48
N LEU A 80 -2.77 -57.05 -11.86
CA LEU A 80 -3.50 -56.36 -10.81
C LEU A 80 -4.75 -55.63 -11.37
N PRO A 81 -5.91 -55.68 -10.68
CA PRO A 81 -7.15 -55.04 -11.16
C PRO A 81 -7.05 -53.53 -11.42
N ASN A 82 -6.07 -52.85 -10.82
CA ASN A 82 -5.85 -51.42 -10.94
C ASN A 82 -4.68 -51.05 -11.89
N LYS A 83 -4.10 -52.01 -12.62
CA LYS A 83 -2.91 -51.81 -13.48
C LYS A 83 -3.06 -50.65 -14.48
N ASP A 84 -4.27 -50.49 -15.04
CA ASP A 84 -4.59 -49.45 -16.04
C ASP A 84 -5.15 -48.16 -15.43
N ARG A 85 -5.34 -48.11 -14.09
CA ARG A 85 -5.93 -46.95 -13.42
C ARG A 85 -4.99 -45.75 -13.53
N LYS A 86 -5.45 -44.64 -14.12
CA LYS A 86 -4.67 -43.39 -14.18
C LYS A 86 -4.31 -42.89 -12.78
N ASP A 87 -3.13 -42.26 -12.66
CA ASP A 87 -2.71 -41.61 -11.42
C ASP A 87 -3.74 -40.55 -11.00
N SER A 88 -4.07 -40.51 -9.71
CA SER A 88 -4.91 -39.45 -9.14
C SER A 88 -4.19 -38.11 -9.26
N GLN A 89 -4.91 -37.08 -9.72
CA GLN A 89 -4.44 -35.70 -9.82
C GLN A 89 -5.33 -34.83 -8.93
N GLY A 90 -4.75 -33.89 -8.18
CA GLY A 90 -5.48 -33.04 -7.23
C GLY A 90 -5.47 -33.57 -5.79
N ILE A 91 -6.35 -33.01 -4.94
CA ILE A 91 -6.39 -33.33 -3.49
C ILE A 91 -6.93 -34.75 -3.27
N CYS A 92 -6.19 -35.56 -2.51
CA CYS A 92 -6.36 -37.02 -2.39
C CYS A 92 -7.80 -37.50 -2.10
N PHE A 93 -8.58 -36.78 -1.28
CA PHE A 93 -9.93 -37.19 -0.86
C PHE A 93 -11.06 -36.61 -1.72
N LEU A 94 -10.76 -35.67 -2.61
CA LEU A 94 -11.75 -34.87 -3.32
C LEU A 94 -12.30 -35.60 -4.57
N GLY A 95 -11.60 -36.65 -5.02
CA GLY A 95 -12.04 -37.48 -6.14
C GLY A 95 -12.12 -36.69 -7.46
N LYS A 96 -13.30 -36.71 -8.10
CA LYS A 96 -13.55 -36.01 -9.38
C LYS A 96 -14.10 -34.59 -9.20
N ILE A 97 -14.28 -34.11 -7.98
CA ILE A 97 -14.83 -32.76 -7.71
C ILE A 97 -13.72 -31.73 -7.95
N LYS A 98 -14.04 -30.62 -8.63
CA LYS A 98 -13.10 -29.52 -8.82
C LYS A 98 -12.83 -28.83 -7.49
N PHE A 99 -11.57 -28.50 -7.22
CA PHE A 99 -11.16 -27.81 -5.98
C PHE A 99 -11.97 -26.53 -5.72
N SER A 100 -12.18 -25.70 -6.76
CA SER A 100 -12.98 -24.48 -6.66
C SER A 100 -14.41 -24.74 -6.17
N ASP A 101 -15.02 -25.84 -6.62
CA ASP A 101 -16.41 -26.15 -6.29
C ASP A 101 -16.50 -26.68 -4.86
N PHE A 102 -15.49 -27.41 -4.41
CA PHE A 102 -15.39 -27.85 -3.01
C PHE A 102 -15.20 -26.67 -2.06
N VAL A 103 -14.26 -25.77 -2.34
CA VAL A 103 -14.01 -24.60 -1.49
C VAL A 103 -15.24 -23.69 -1.46
N GLY A 104 -15.88 -23.43 -2.62
CA GLY A 104 -17.10 -22.63 -2.69
C GLY A 104 -18.25 -23.20 -1.87
N ARG A 105 -18.38 -24.52 -1.75
CA ARG A 105 -19.41 -25.16 -0.91
C ARG A 105 -19.17 -25.01 0.60
N HIS A 106 -17.91 -24.92 1.03
CA HIS A 106 -17.57 -24.90 2.47
C HIS A 106 -17.34 -23.49 3.00
N VAL A 107 -16.71 -22.62 2.21
CA VAL A 107 -16.30 -21.27 2.60
C VAL A 107 -17.18 -20.20 1.94
N GLY A 108 -17.96 -20.58 0.93
CA GLY A 108 -18.74 -19.65 0.13
C GLY A 108 -17.91 -18.96 -0.95
N GLU A 109 -18.54 -17.97 -1.57
CA GLU A 109 -17.93 -17.08 -2.55
C GLU A 109 -18.16 -15.65 -2.07
N MET A 110 -17.13 -14.83 -2.23
CA MET A 110 -17.21 -13.40 -1.96
C MET A 110 -16.60 -12.70 -3.16
N GLU A 111 -17.46 -12.11 -3.98
CA GLU A 111 -16.99 -11.43 -5.18
C GLU A 111 -16.00 -10.32 -4.79
N GLY A 112 -14.85 -10.32 -5.46
CA GLY A 112 -13.78 -9.36 -5.28
C GLY A 112 -13.20 -8.97 -6.63
N ILE A 113 -12.21 -8.10 -6.63
CA ILE A 113 -11.67 -7.52 -7.87
C ILE A 113 -10.25 -7.99 -8.16
N ILE A 114 -9.97 -8.18 -9.44
CA ILE A 114 -8.62 -8.44 -9.95
C ILE A 114 -8.05 -7.14 -10.50
N LEU A 115 -6.92 -6.70 -9.97
CA LEU A 115 -6.21 -5.50 -10.42
C LEU A 115 -4.85 -5.85 -11.03
N GLU A 116 -4.42 -5.15 -12.07
CA GLU A 116 -3.02 -5.18 -12.51
C GLU A 116 -2.14 -4.56 -11.42
N ALA A 117 -1.12 -5.26 -10.96
CA ALA A 117 -0.28 -4.83 -9.85
C ALA A 117 0.50 -3.55 -10.19
N GLU A 118 0.93 -3.41 -11.44
CA GLU A 118 1.75 -2.29 -11.86
C GLU A 118 0.93 -1.01 -12.13
N THR A 119 -0.30 -1.12 -12.65
CA THR A 119 -1.12 0.05 -13.03
C THR A 119 -2.26 0.32 -12.05
N GLY A 120 -2.65 -0.68 -11.26
CA GLY A 120 -3.91 -0.70 -10.51
C GLY A 120 -5.15 -0.77 -11.41
N TYR A 121 -4.98 -1.08 -12.71
CA TYR A 121 -6.08 -1.17 -13.66
C TYR A 121 -6.98 -2.36 -13.33
N PHE A 122 -8.29 -2.16 -13.40
CA PHE A 122 -9.27 -3.20 -13.16
C PHE A 122 -9.31 -4.18 -14.33
N LEU A 123 -9.03 -5.45 -14.06
CA LEU A 123 -8.99 -6.51 -15.09
C LEU A 123 -10.24 -7.39 -15.09
N GLY A 124 -11.01 -7.39 -14.01
CA GLY A 124 -12.23 -8.18 -13.88
C GLY A 124 -12.53 -8.55 -12.42
N ASN A 125 -13.62 -9.29 -12.22
CA ASN A 125 -14.00 -9.79 -10.90
C ASN A 125 -13.52 -11.23 -10.68
N HIS A 126 -13.44 -11.62 -9.42
CA HIS A 126 -13.17 -12.98 -8.99
C HIS A 126 -14.14 -13.43 -7.91
N ARG A 127 -14.26 -14.75 -7.70
CA ARG A 127 -15.23 -15.37 -6.77
C ARG A 127 -14.80 -15.37 -5.29
N GLY A 128 -13.72 -14.68 -4.97
CA GLY A 128 -13.07 -14.70 -3.63
C GLY A 128 -11.56 -14.97 -3.69
N PHE A 129 -10.78 -14.29 -2.85
CA PHE A 129 -9.32 -14.33 -2.91
C PHE A 129 -8.74 -15.73 -2.59
N TRP A 130 -9.49 -16.57 -1.87
CA TRP A 130 -9.09 -17.94 -1.50
C TRP A 130 -9.09 -18.92 -2.68
N PHE A 131 -9.61 -18.52 -3.84
CA PHE A 131 -9.45 -19.29 -5.08
C PHE A 131 -8.11 -19.01 -5.80
N TYR A 132 -7.28 -18.15 -5.22
CA TYR A 132 -6.03 -17.68 -5.82
C TYR A 132 -4.83 -17.91 -4.90
N THR A 133 -3.72 -18.33 -5.51
CA THR A 133 -2.42 -18.49 -4.83
C THR A 133 -1.39 -17.60 -5.50
N ILE A 134 -0.44 -17.05 -4.73
CA ILE A 134 0.69 -16.30 -5.30
C ILE A 134 1.43 -17.18 -6.32
N GLY A 135 1.75 -16.62 -7.48
CA GLY A 135 2.35 -17.33 -8.62
C GLY A 135 1.36 -18.06 -9.52
N GLN A 136 0.06 -18.07 -9.21
CA GLN A 136 -0.95 -18.73 -10.03
C GLN A 136 -1.10 -18.03 -11.39
N ARG A 137 -0.95 -18.81 -12.47
CA ARG A 137 -1.16 -18.36 -13.86
C ARG A 137 -2.53 -18.76 -14.43
N GLN A 138 -2.99 -19.96 -14.09
CA GLN A 138 -4.22 -20.54 -14.66
C GLN A 138 -5.46 -20.11 -13.88
N GLY A 139 -6.62 -20.11 -14.54
CA GLY A 139 -7.90 -19.82 -13.90
C GLY A 139 -8.21 -18.32 -13.68
N LEU A 140 -7.31 -17.42 -14.09
CA LEU A 140 -7.54 -15.97 -14.02
C LEU A 140 -8.56 -15.48 -15.06
N ARG A 141 -8.68 -16.16 -16.21
CA ARG A 141 -9.62 -15.82 -17.31
C ARG A 141 -9.47 -14.39 -17.86
N LEU A 142 -8.25 -13.86 -17.83
CA LEU A 142 -7.93 -12.52 -18.31
C LEU A 142 -7.31 -12.57 -19.72
N PRO A 143 -7.71 -11.67 -20.64
CA PRO A 143 -7.10 -11.55 -21.97
C PRO A 143 -5.71 -10.90 -21.90
N GLY A 144 -4.88 -11.07 -22.94
CA GLY A 144 -3.59 -10.36 -23.05
C GLY A 144 -2.45 -10.88 -22.15
N GLY A 145 -2.53 -12.14 -21.71
CA GLY A 145 -1.56 -12.76 -20.81
C GLY A 145 -0.19 -13.08 -21.42
N PRO A 146 0.70 -13.75 -20.66
CA PRO A 146 0.41 -14.46 -19.40
C PRO A 146 0.29 -13.54 -18.19
N TRP A 147 -0.76 -13.75 -17.39
CA TRP A 147 -0.97 -13.09 -16.10
C TRP A 147 -0.60 -14.04 -14.96
N TYR A 148 -0.07 -13.48 -13.88
CA TYR A 148 0.29 -14.20 -12.66
C TYR A 148 -0.21 -13.45 -11.44
N VAL A 149 -0.78 -14.15 -10.45
CA VAL A 149 -1.08 -13.55 -9.15
C VAL A 149 0.23 -13.18 -8.44
N VAL A 150 0.38 -11.94 -8.03
CA VAL A 150 1.60 -11.44 -7.36
C VAL A 150 1.35 -11.04 -5.90
N GLU A 151 0.13 -10.64 -5.57
CA GLU A 151 -0.24 -10.18 -4.24
C GLU A 151 -1.73 -10.43 -3.99
N LYS A 152 -2.12 -10.58 -2.73
CA LYS A 152 -3.52 -10.70 -2.30
C LYS A 152 -3.75 -9.79 -1.11
N ASP A 153 -4.69 -8.88 -1.24
CA ASP A 153 -5.22 -8.12 -0.12
C ASP A 153 -6.46 -8.83 0.40
N THR A 154 -6.26 -9.61 1.47
CA THR A 154 -7.32 -10.41 2.07
C THR A 154 -8.33 -9.56 2.84
N LYS A 155 -7.97 -8.33 3.24
CA LYS A 155 -8.86 -7.41 3.97
C LYS A 155 -9.85 -6.75 3.03
N ASN A 156 -9.37 -6.34 1.86
CA ASN A 156 -10.19 -5.66 0.84
C ASN A 156 -10.70 -6.61 -0.25
N ASN A 157 -10.44 -7.92 -0.14
CA ASN A 157 -10.80 -8.95 -1.13
C ASN A 157 -10.32 -8.59 -2.56
N VAL A 158 -9.05 -8.20 -2.68
CA VAL A 158 -8.41 -7.85 -3.95
C VAL A 158 -7.32 -8.87 -4.29
N VAL A 159 -7.29 -9.30 -5.55
CA VAL A 159 -6.21 -10.11 -6.11
C VAL A 159 -5.42 -9.26 -7.11
N PHE A 160 -4.13 -9.07 -6.85
CA PHE A 160 -3.25 -8.36 -7.78
C PHE A 160 -2.57 -9.36 -8.73
N VAL A 161 -2.60 -9.06 -10.02
CA VAL A 161 -1.97 -9.85 -11.06
C VAL A 161 -1.00 -9.03 -11.89
N SER A 162 0.00 -9.66 -12.47
CA SER A 162 1.04 -9.00 -13.25
C SER A 162 1.41 -9.81 -14.49
N ARG A 163 1.75 -9.11 -15.58
CA ARG A 163 2.43 -9.68 -16.75
C ARG A 163 3.95 -9.72 -16.58
N ASN A 164 4.48 -8.88 -15.70
CA ASN A 164 5.89 -8.73 -15.37
C ASN A 164 6.27 -9.55 -14.13
N TYR A 165 5.79 -10.79 -14.03
CA TYR A 165 5.96 -11.64 -12.85
C TYR A 165 7.44 -11.87 -12.47
N TYR A 166 8.34 -11.94 -13.45
CA TYR A 166 9.77 -12.20 -13.26
C TYR A 166 10.63 -10.94 -13.11
N SER A 167 10.03 -9.77 -12.87
CA SER A 167 10.77 -8.51 -12.72
C SER A 167 11.60 -8.47 -11.42
N MET A 168 12.64 -7.63 -11.39
CA MET A 168 13.59 -7.54 -10.28
C MET A 168 12.92 -7.18 -8.95
N ASP A 169 11.91 -6.31 -8.99
CA ASP A 169 11.12 -5.81 -7.85
C ASP A 169 10.26 -6.88 -7.17
N LYS A 170 10.06 -8.04 -7.81
CA LYS A 170 9.21 -9.14 -7.29
C LYS A 170 10.01 -10.34 -6.81
N ARG A 171 11.35 -10.25 -6.83
CA ARG A 171 12.26 -11.29 -6.34
C ARG A 171 12.13 -11.44 -4.84
N ARG A 172 12.06 -12.68 -4.36
CA ARG A 172 12.09 -12.99 -2.93
C ARG A 172 13.15 -14.03 -2.69
N ARG A 173 14.03 -13.75 -1.73
CA ARG A 173 15.08 -14.69 -1.28
C ARG A 173 15.00 -15.01 0.20
N VAL A 174 14.21 -14.24 0.97
CA VAL A 174 14.13 -14.39 2.43
C VAL A 174 12.67 -14.53 2.85
N PHE A 175 12.37 -15.51 3.70
CA PHE A 175 11.03 -15.74 4.21
C PHE A 175 11.04 -16.42 5.58
N ARG A 176 9.94 -16.28 6.32
CA ARG A 176 9.78 -16.88 7.66
C ARG A 176 8.99 -18.17 7.58
N VAL A 177 9.45 -19.17 8.32
CA VAL A 177 8.80 -20.47 8.46
C VAL A 177 8.49 -20.71 9.92
N GLY A 178 7.20 -20.85 10.23
CA GLY A 178 6.69 -21.18 11.56
C GLY A 178 6.16 -22.60 11.62
N SER A 179 5.62 -22.98 12.79
CA SER A 179 5.10 -24.34 13.03
C SER A 179 6.11 -25.41 12.60
N LEU A 180 7.38 -25.21 12.95
CA LEU A 180 8.46 -26.09 12.55
C LEU A 180 8.30 -27.47 13.18
N ARG A 181 8.59 -28.50 12.39
CA ARG A 181 8.66 -29.87 12.85
C ARG A 181 9.86 -30.57 12.26
N TRP A 182 10.73 -31.03 13.14
CA TRP A 182 11.94 -31.77 12.80
C TRP A 182 11.71 -33.27 13.04
N LEU A 183 12.04 -34.11 12.07
CA LEU A 183 11.80 -35.55 12.14
C LEU A 183 12.66 -36.23 13.21
N SER A 184 13.87 -35.73 13.45
CA SER A 184 14.78 -36.16 14.51
C SER A 184 14.63 -35.36 15.81
N GLY A 185 13.61 -34.50 15.91
CA GLY A 185 13.34 -33.65 17.08
C GLY A 185 14.16 -32.35 17.15
N LYS A 186 15.28 -32.27 16.40
CA LYS A 186 16.09 -31.06 16.24
C LYS A 186 16.61 -30.96 14.81
N PRO A 187 16.95 -29.77 14.30
CA PRO A 187 17.67 -29.69 13.04
C PRO A 187 19.02 -30.39 13.20
N SER A 188 19.22 -31.47 12.44
CA SER A 188 20.49 -32.18 12.35
C SER A 188 21.29 -31.64 11.16
N GLY A 189 22.61 -31.46 11.32
CA GLY A 189 23.51 -31.05 10.24
C GLY A 189 23.91 -29.58 10.26
N ASN A 190 24.61 -29.15 9.21
CA ASN A 190 25.01 -27.76 9.01
C ASN A 190 23.85 -26.98 8.38
N VAL A 191 23.15 -26.18 9.18
CA VAL A 191 22.01 -25.35 8.73
C VAL A 191 22.39 -24.29 7.69
N ASN A 192 23.70 -24.07 7.45
CA ASN A 192 24.20 -23.12 6.47
C ASN A 192 24.27 -23.69 5.04
N GLN A 193 24.07 -24.99 4.84
CA GLN A 193 24.15 -25.63 3.52
C GLN A 193 23.08 -26.72 3.37
N LEU A 194 21.83 -26.29 3.30
CA LEU A 194 20.69 -27.18 3.10
C LEU A 194 20.09 -27.02 1.71
N ARG A 195 19.18 -27.93 1.37
CA ARG A 195 18.28 -27.78 0.25
C ARG A 195 16.86 -27.66 0.76
N CYS A 196 16.02 -26.87 0.11
CA CYS A 196 14.60 -26.81 0.44
C CYS A 196 13.70 -26.95 -0.78
N LYS A 197 12.46 -27.37 -0.50
CA LYS A 197 11.32 -27.28 -1.40
C LYS A 197 10.30 -26.34 -0.78
N VAL A 198 9.95 -25.28 -1.49
CA VAL A 198 8.88 -24.34 -1.10
C VAL A 198 7.52 -24.71 -1.70
N ARG A 199 7.52 -25.68 -2.63
CA ARG A 199 6.33 -26.29 -3.24
C ARG A 199 6.68 -27.70 -3.75
N HIS A 200 5.67 -28.55 -3.94
CA HIS A 200 5.89 -29.89 -4.49
C HIS A 200 6.40 -29.82 -5.94
N GLY A 201 7.45 -30.58 -6.22
CA GLY A 201 8.11 -30.66 -7.53
C GLY A 201 9.47 -31.34 -7.45
N PRO A 202 10.15 -31.53 -8.59
CA PRO A 202 11.48 -32.15 -8.65
C PRO A 202 12.62 -31.18 -8.28
N GLY A 203 12.40 -29.87 -8.40
CA GLY A 203 13.40 -28.84 -8.13
C GLY A 203 13.66 -28.63 -6.63
N PHE A 204 14.86 -28.15 -6.31
CA PHE A 204 15.28 -27.76 -4.97
C PHE A 204 15.97 -26.40 -5.04
N TYR A 205 15.82 -25.61 -3.98
CA TYR A 205 16.63 -24.42 -3.76
C TYR A 205 17.74 -24.74 -2.78
N SER A 206 18.96 -24.31 -3.06
CA SER A 206 19.98 -24.20 -2.02
C SER A 206 19.53 -23.12 -1.02
N CYS A 207 19.66 -23.42 0.26
CA CYS A 207 19.22 -22.52 1.31
C CYS A 207 20.02 -22.66 2.60
N SER A 208 20.00 -21.61 3.40
CA SER A 208 20.35 -21.63 4.82
C SER A 208 19.17 -21.15 5.65
N PHE A 209 19.20 -21.40 6.96
CA PHE A 209 18.27 -20.74 7.86
C PHE A 209 18.87 -20.42 9.21
N GLU A 210 18.33 -19.38 9.83
CA GLU A 210 18.63 -18.98 11.20
C GLU A 210 17.37 -19.13 12.06
N MET A 211 17.53 -19.55 13.32
CA MET A 211 16.41 -19.74 14.25
C MET A 211 16.18 -18.46 15.08
N GLU A 212 14.98 -17.91 15.01
CA GLU A 212 14.48 -16.83 15.85
C GLU A 212 13.35 -17.36 16.75
N GLY A 213 13.73 -17.95 17.89
CA GLY A 213 12.78 -18.66 18.76
C GLY A 213 12.19 -19.88 18.06
N ASP A 214 10.86 -19.93 17.91
CA ASP A 214 10.12 -21.01 17.24
C ASP A 214 9.95 -20.80 15.72
N VAL A 215 10.59 -19.78 15.16
CA VAL A 215 10.51 -19.41 13.73
C VAL A 215 11.88 -19.54 13.08
N ALA A 216 11.93 -20.07 11.87
CA ALA A 216 13.14 -20.10 11.05
C ALA A 216 13.09 -19.01 9.97
N VAL A 217 14.15 -18.23 9.86
CA VAL A 217 14.36 -17.27 8.77
C VAL A 217 15.19 -17.96 7.70
N VAL A 218 14.58 -18.23 6.55
CA VAL A 218 15.20 -19.01 5.48
C VAL A 218 15.72 -18.07 4.40
N HIS A 219 16.96 -18.29 3.98
CA HIS A 219 17.62 -17.59 2.88
C HIS A 219 17.81 -18.55 1.71
N LEU A 220 17.35 -18.15 0.53
CA LEU A 220 17.55 -18.87 -0.73
C LEU A 220 18.73 -18.27 -1.49
N ASP A 221 19.53 -19.13 -2.10
CA ASP A 221 20.64 -18.70 -2.98
C ASP A 221 20.11 -18.12 -4.31
N GLU A 222 18.91 -18.55 -4.72
CA GLU A 222 18.25 -18.17 -5.96
C GLU A 222 16.91 -17.45 -5.69
N ASP A 223 16.45 -16.68 -6.67
CA ASP A 223 15.19 -15.93 -6.59
C ASP A 223 13.96 -16.85 -6.77
N ASP A 224 12.93 -16.68 -5.93
CA ASP A 224 11.61 -17.27 -6.16
C ASP A 224 10.49 -16.25 -5.91
N GLN A 225 9.63 -16.03 -6.91
CA GLN A 225 8.54 -15.05 -6.84
C GLN A 225 7.22 -15.64 -6.27
N GLY A 226 7.15 -16.96 -6.11
CA GLY A 226 5.94 -17.71 -5.75
C GLY A 226 5.88 -18.14 -4.29
N LEU A 227 6.67 -17.52 -3.40
CA LEU A 227 6.65 -17.83 -1.96
C LEU A 227 5.28 -17.46 -1.39
N ALA A 228 4.44 -18.48 -1.17
CA ALA A 228 3.06 -18.31 -0.76
C ALA A 228 2.88 -18.69 0.71
N ALA A 229 2.38 -17.74 1.51
CA ALA A 229 1.96 -17.97 2.88
C ALA A 229 0.99 -19.16 2.97
N GLY A 230 1.19 -20.02 3.97
CA GLY A 230 0.44 -21.25 4.20
C GLY A 230 0.97 -22.48 3.45
N GLN A 231 1.86 -22.34 2.46
CA GLN A 231 2.59 -23.49 1.90
C GLN A 231 3.66 -23.99 2.86
N PHE A 232 4.14 -25.22 2.65
CA PHE A 232 5.23 -25.78 3.44
C PHE A 232 6.58 -25.49 2.80
N ALA A 233 7.56 -25.17 3.64
CA ALA A 233 8.97 -25.27 3.31
C ALA A 233 9.51 -26.57 3.91
N ALA A 234 9.90 -27.52 3.06
CA ALA A 234 10.50 -28.78 3.45
C ALA A 234 12.01 -28.73 3.26
N PHE A 235 12.77 -29.11 4.29
CA PHE A 235 14.22 -29.01 4.33
C PHE A 235 14.87 -30.38 4.17
N TYR A 236 15.99 -30.39 3.47
CA TYR A 236 16.73 -31.59 3.10
C TYR A 236 18.23 -31.41 3.30
N GLU A 237 18.85 -32.39 3.94
CA GLU A 237 20.30 -32.56 3.96
C GLU A 237 20.65 -33.66 2.96
N ARG A 238 21.28 -33.29 1.84
CA ARG A 238 21.46 -34.20 0.70
C ARG A 238 20.11 -34.86 0.36
N THR A 239 19.99 -36.18 0.45
CA THR A 239 18.77 -36.94 0.13
C THR A 239 17.82 -37.14 1.30
N THR A 240 18.18 -36.67 2.50
CA THR A 240 17.43 -36.89 3.73
C THR A 240 16.53 -35.70 4.00
N CYS A 241 15.23 -35.93 4.16
CA CYS A 241 14.32 -34.92 4.67
C CYS A 241 14.54 -34.78 6.18
N ILE A 242 14.84 -33.56 6.64
CA ILE A 242 15.10 -33.29 8.07
C ILE A 242 13.87 -32.72 8.78
N GLY A 243 12.92 -32.17 8.03
CA GLY A 243 11.70 -31.61 8.58
C GLY A 243 11.06 -30.58 7.66
N SER A 244 10.07 -29.87 8.19
CA SER A 244 9.39 -28.79 7.48
C SER A 244 8.67 -27.84 8.43
N GLY A 245 8.25 -26.70 7.91
CA GLY A 245 7.28 -25.83 8.57
C GLY A 245 6.42 -25.08 7.56
N VAL A 246 5.51 -24.27 8.09
CA VAL A 246 4.56 -23.46 7.32
C VAL A 246 5.16 -22.09 7.06
N ILE A 247 5.18 -21.68 5.79
CA ILE A 247 5.59 -20.33 5.37
C ILE A 247 4.58 -19.33 5.95
N LEU A 248 5.06 -18.37 6.76
CA LEU A 248 4.21 -17.38 7.43
C LEU A 248 3.94 -16.19 6.50
N GLU A 249 4.95 -15.36 6.24
CA GLU A 249 4.95 -14.21 5.34
C GLU A 249 6.37 -14.02 4.76
N SER A 250 6.48 -13.43 3.55
CA SER A 250 7.78 -13.11 2.94
C SER A 250 8.47 -11.95 3.66
N TRP A 251 9.78 -12.07 3.91
CA TRP A 251 10.54 -11.13 4.75
C TRP A 251 10.72 -9.74 4.09
N ASP A 252 10.61 -9.64 2.76
CA ASP A 252 10.76 -8.37 2.04
C ASP A 252 9.70 -7.32 2.43
N ASP A 253 8.54 -7.75 2.93
CA ASP A 253 7.51 -6.85 3.47
C ASP A 253 7.93 -6.22 4.83
N GLN A 254 8.76 -6.92 5.62
CA GLN A 254 9.35 -6.40 6.86
C GLN A 254 10.63 -5.59 6.61
N TYR A 255 11.40 -5.90 5.56
CA TYR A 255 12.56 -5.09 5.17
C TYR A 255 12.17 -3.69 4.67
N MET A 256 10.90 -3.45 4.33
CA MET A 256 10.39 -2.09 4.12
C MET A 256 10.08 -1.37 5.43
N ALA A 257 9.83 -2.09 6.53
CA ALA A 257 9.42 -1.52 7.83
C ALA A 257 10.59 -1.05 8.70
N ILE A 258 11.73 -1.73 8.69
CA ILE A 258 12.92 -1.37 9.50
C ILE A 258 13.65 -0.10 8.97
N PRO A 259 14.05 -0.01 7.69
CA PRO A 259 14.61 1.21 7.12
C PRO A 259 13.58 2.35 7.07
N ALA A 260 12.28 2.07 6.89
CA ALA A 260 11.26 3.09 7.10
C ALA A 260 11.28 3.59 8.54
N ALA A 261 11.30 2.75 9.57
CA ALA A 261 11.36 3.17 10.97
C ALA A 261 12.60 4.01 11.31
N LEU A 262 13.77 3.66 10.76
CA LEU A 262 15.03 4.40 10.92
C LEU A 262 15.00 5.82 10.37
N VAL A 263 14.09 6.12 9.43
CA VAL A 263 13.94 7.44 8.80
C VAL A 263 12.68 8.14 9.33
N PHE A 264 11.61 7.39 9.46
CA PHE A 264 10.32 7.79 10.00
C PHE A 264 10.43 8.38 11.41
N VAL A 265 11.19 7.76 12.31
CA VAL A 265 11.32 8.26 13.68
C VAL A 265 12.11 9.58 13.72
N PRO A 266 13.30 9.72 13.10
CA PRO A 266 14.01 10.99 13.04
C PRO A 266 13.22 12.11 12.35
N VAL A 267 12.57 11.82 11.21
CA VAL A 267 11.70 12.80 10.52
C VAL A 267 10.49 13.14 11.39
N GLY A 268 9.95 12.16 12.11
CA GLY A 268 8.92 12.31 13.14
C GLY A 268 9.29 13.32 14.21
N VAL A 269 10.46 13.14 14.83
CA VAL A 269 10.99 14.04 15.86
C VAL A 269 11.28 15.41 15.28
N LEU A 270 11.88 15.47 14.09
CA LEU A 270 12.17 16.72 13.37
C LEU A 270 10.89 17.54 13.19
N PHE A 271 9.86 16.93 12.62
CA PHE A 271 8.57 17.56 12.36
C PHE A 271 7.85 17.95 13.65
N LEU A 272 7.90 17.09 14.67
CA LEU A 272 7.27 17.35 15.96
C LEU A 272 7.87 18.59 16.64
N VAL A 273 9.19 18.61 16.81
CA VAL A 273 9.87 19.69 17.55
C VAL A 273 9.83 21.00 16.76
N SER A 274 10.17 20.97 15.48
CA SER A 274 10.10 22.18 14.63
C SER A 274 8.67 22.69 14.50
N GLY A 275 7.67 21.80 14.39
CA GLY A 275 6.26 22.16 14.33
C GLY A 275 5.75 22.87 15.58
N LEU A 276 6.13 22.39 16.77
CA LEU A 276 5.80 23.06 18.02
C LEU A 276 6.43 24.46 18.12
N ILE A 277 7.70 24.60 17.68
CA ILE A 277 8.38 25.91 17.62
C ILE A 277 7.66 26.84 16.63
N VAL A 278 7.34 26.34 15.43
CA VAL A 278 6.59 27.09 14.42
C VAL A 278 5.24 27.54 14.98
N ASN A 279 4.46 26.66 15.62
CA ASN A 279 3.18 27.03 16.21
C ASN A 279 3.32 28.06 17.34
N LEU A 280 4.37 27.97 18.17
CA LEU A 280 4.64 28.98 19.18
C LEU A 280 4.88 30.34 18.54
N ILE A 281 5.69 30.39 17.47
CA ILE A 281 5.93 31.63 16.70
C ILE A 281 4.61 32.14 16.09
N GLN A 282 3.79 31.26 15.52
CA GLN A 282 2.48 31.62 14.97
C GLN A 282 1.56 32.20 16.05
N LEU A 283 1.52 31.60 17.24
CA LEU A 283 0.73 32.07 18.39
C LEU A 283 1.19 33.44 18.86
N VAL A 284 2.50 33.64 19.00
CA VAL A 284 3.09 34.94 19.39
C VAL A 284 2.69 36.03 18.39
N PHE A 285 2.87 35.80 17.09
CA PHE A 285 2.46 36.77 16.07
C PHE A 285 0.94 36.93 15.98
N PHE A 286 0.16 35.89 16.26
CA PHE A 286 -1.29 35.97 16.30
C PHE A 286 -1.77 36.89 17.44
N ILE A 287 -1.10 36.88 18.60
CA ILE A 287 -1.45 37.74 19.74
C ILE A 287 -0.90 39.15 19.54
N ILE A 288 0.34 39.29 19.07
CA ILE A 288 1.06 40.57 19.08
C ILE A 288 0.88 41.36 17.78
N VAL A 289 0.78 40.72 16.61
CA VAL A 289 0.74 41.42 15.31
C VAL A 289 -0.67 41.48 14.74
N ARG A 290 -1.41 40.37 14.78
CA ARG A 290 -2.73 40.26 14.14
C ARG A 290 -3.75 41.31 14.63
N PRO A 291 -3.82 41.71 15.92
CA PRO A 291 -4.77 42.73 16.37
C PRO A 291 -4.53 44.11 15.76
N PHE A 292 -3.28 44.43 15.41
CA PHE A 292 -2.91 45.72 14.80
C PHE A 292 -2.92 45.68 13.28
N SER A 293 -2.52 44.55 12.68
CA SER A 293 -2.55 44.39 11.22
C SER A 293 -2.67 42.92 10.80
N LYS A 294 -3.86 42.56 10.31
CA LYS A 294 -4.15 41.25 9.70
C LYS A 294 -3.30 40.99 8.46
N SER A 295 -3.07 42.02 7.65
CA SER A 295 -2.24 41.95 6.44
C SER A 295 -0.78 41.63 6.78
N LEU A 296 -0.21 42.35 7.77
CA LEU A 296 1.17 42.08 8.21
C LEU A 296 1.30 40.69 8.83
N TYR A 297 0.33 40.28 9.66
CA TYR A 297 0.29 38.92 10.22
C TYR A 297 0.32 37.86 9.13
N ARG A 298 -0.54 37.96 8.10
CA ARG A 298 -0.55 37.02 6.97
C ARG A 298 0.76 36.97 6.21
N ARG A 299 1.40 38.13 5.98
CA ARG A 299 2.71 38.21 5.31
C ARG A 299 3.81 37.50 6.10
N ILE A 300 3.84 37.68 7.42
CA ILE A 300 4.77 36.98 8.30
C ILE A 300 4.45 35.49 8.35
N ASN A 301 3.19 35.16 8.62
CA ASN A 301 2.72 33.79 8.80
C ASN A 301 2.94 32.92 7.56
N LYS A 302 2.81 33.48 6.34
CA LYS A 302 3.17 32.78 5.08
C LYS A 302 4.57 32.17 5.18
N ASN A 303 5.57 32.94 5.60
CA ASN A 303 6.95 32.47 5.67
C ASN A 303 7.15 31.48 6.82
N VAL A 304 6.52 31.75 7.97
CA VAL A 304 6.59 30.89 9.15
C VAL A 304 6.03 29.50 8.88
N VAL A 305 4.82 29.41 8.31
CA VAL A 305 4.17 28.12 8.03
C VAL A 305 4.87 27.35 6.91
N GLU A 306 5.47 28.07 5.93
CA GLU A 306 6.23 27.44 4.85
C GLU A 306 7.42 26.62 5.40
N LEU A 307 8.07 27.03 6.49
CA LEU A 307 9.16 26.27 7.12
C LEU A 307 8.72 24.87 7.58
N LEU A 308 7.45 24.71 7.94
CA LEU A 308 6.89 23.42 8.32
C LEU A 308 6.56 22.57 7.08
N TRP A 309 5.88 23.17 6.09
CA TRP A 309 5.49 22.48 4.86
C TRP A 309 6.70 22.01 4.03
N LEU A 310 7.78 22.78 4.03
CA LEU A 310 9.01 22.43 3.31
C LEU A 310 9.65 21.11 3.79
N GLN A 311 9.37 20.65 5.01
CA GLN A 311 9.85 19.34 5.47
C GLN A 311 9.15 18.19 4.74
N LEU A 312 7.86 18.33 4.44
CA LEU A 312 7.12 17.37 3.62
C LEU A 312 7.49 17.46 2.14
N ILE A 313 7.80 18.68 1.64
CA ILE A 313 8.35 18.83 0.29
C ILE A 313 9.73 18.17 0.17
N TRP A 314 10.58 18.30 1.20
CA TRP A 314 11.87 17.60 1.23
C TRP A 314 11.69 16.08 1.16
N LEU A 315 10.71 15.53 1.90
CA LEU A 315 10.42 14.10 1.86
C LEU A 315 10.09 13.62 0.44
N ILE A 316 9.36 14.42 -0.33
CA ILE A 316 8.95 14.08 -1.70
C ILE A 316 10.11 14.26 -2.69
N ASP A 317 10.76 15.41 -2.67
CA ASP A 317 11.73 15.81 -3.69
C ASP A 317 13.09 15.18 -3.48
N TRP A 318 13.58 15.18 -2.24
CA TRP A 318 14.97 14.86 -1.92
C TRP A 318 15.13 13.48 -1.31
N TRP A 319 14.14 13.01 -0.55
CA TRP A 319 14.16 11.67 0.05
C TRP A 319 13.56 10.61 -0.88
N ALA A 320 12.26 10.68 -1.17
CA ALA A 320 11.57 9.73 -2.04
C ALA A 320 11.90 9.91 -3.53
N CYS A 321 12.51 11.04 -3.90
CA CYS A 321 12.88 11.32 -5.29
C CYS A 321 11.71 11.20 -6.28
N ILE A 322 10.53 11.69 -5.91
CA ILE A 322 9.37 11.70 -6.82
C ILE A 322 9.67 12.65 -8.01
N LYS A 323 9.25 12.24 -9.20
CA LYS A 323 9.32 13.05 -10.43
C LYS A 323 7.92 13.52 -10.78
N VAL A 324 7.78 14.79 -11.14
CA VAL A 324 6.50 15.38 -11.56
C VAL A 324 6.67 15.98 -12.95
N ASN A 325 6.00 15.38 -13.92
CA ASN A 325 5.90 15.85 -15.30
C ASN A 325 4.62 16.66 -15.44
N ILE A 326 4.74 17.88 -15.97
CA ILE A 326 3.60 18.78 -16.16
C ILE A 326 3.28 18.91 -17.64
N TYR A 327 2.01 18.70 -17.99
CA TYR A 327 1.44 18.99 -19.31
C TYR A 327 0.66 20.29 -19.18
N ALA A 328 1.17 21.38 -19.75
CA ALA A 328 0.55 22.70 -19.68
C ALA A 328 1.03 23.57 -20.85
N ASP A 329 0.18 24.50 -21.29
CA ASP A 329 0.58 25.53 -22.23
C ASP A 329 1.47 26.60 -21.56
N ALA A 330 2.19 27.37 -22.39
CA ALA A 330 3.15 28.38 -21.91
C ALA A 330 2.49 29.51 -21.10
N GLU A 331 1.27 29.91 -21.43
CA GLU A 331 0.55 30.98 -20.71
C GLU A 331 0.20 30.52 -19.28
N THR A 332 -0.33 29.30 -19.16
CA THR A 332 -0.64 28.64 -17.88
C THR A 332 0.61 28.58 -16.99
N LEU A 333 1.76 28.17 -17.54
CA LEU A 333 3.02 28.13 -16.80
C LEU A 333 3.53 29.52 -16.40
N GLN A 334 3.36 30.53 -17.25
CA GLN A 334 3.82 31.89 -16.98
C GLN A 334 3.06 32.55 -15.84
N LEU A 335 1.77 32.26 -15.68
CA LEU A 335 0.89 32.86 -14.66
C LEU A 335 0.86 32.09 -13.33
N LEU A 336 1.41 30.87 -13.31
CA LEU A 336 1.44 30.02 -12.14
C LEU A 336 2.06 30.73 -10.93
N GLY A 337 1.28 30.89 -9.86
CA GLY A 337 1.70 31.54 -8.61
C GLY A 337 1.72 33.07 -8.64
N LYS A 338 1.35 33.70 -9.75
CA LYS A 338 1.33 35.17 -9.92
C LYS A 338 -0.05 35.79 -9.72
N GLU A 339 -1.09 34.97 -9.60
CA GLU A 339 -2.48 35.40 -9.42
C GLU A 339 -3.19 34.55 -8.37
N HIS A 340 -4.19 35.11 -7.70
CA HIS A 340 -5.07 34.32 -6.84
C HIS A 340 -5.77 33.26 -7.67
N ALA A 341 -5.90 32.04 -7.13
CA ALA A 341 -6.55 30.99 -7.88
C ALA A 341 -7.30 29.99 -7.02
N LEU A 342 -8.39 29.49 -7.57
CA LEU A 342 -9.04 28.27 -7.12
C LEU A 342 -8.38 27.09 -7.83
N VAL A 343 -7.94 26.08 -7.10
CA VAL A 343 -7.26 24.91 -7.66
C VAL A 343 -8.17 23.69 -7.51
N LEU A 344 -8.63 23.15 -8.64
CA LEU A 344 -9.45 21.95 -8.69
C LEU A 344 -8.60 20.75 -9.08
N SER A 345 -8.63 19.70 -8.27
CA SER A 345 -7.91 18.46 -8.55
C SER A 345 -8.84 17.25 -8.45
N ASN A 346 -8.56 16.23 -9.26
CA ASN A 346 -9.05 14.88 -8.97
C ASN A 346 -8.36 14.32 -7.71
N HIS A 347 -9.00 13.37 -7.02
CA HIS A 347 -8.55 12.81 -5.75
C HIS A 347 -8.36 11.28 -5.79
N ARG A 348 -7.42 10.81 -6.61
CA ARG A 348 -7.17 9.39 -6.90
C ARG A 348 -6.18 8.66 -5.99
N SER A 349 -5.33 9.37 -5.25
CA SER A 349 -4.27 8.78 -4.43
C SER A 349 -4.20 9.38 -3.02
N ASP A 350 -3.44 8.72 -2.15
CA ASP A 350 -3.27 9.13 -0.76
C ASP A 350 -2.53 10.49 -0.62
N ILE A 351 -1.80 10.89 -1.66
CA ILE A 351 -0.88 12.04 -1.63
C ILE A 351 -1.21 13.16 -2.62
N ASP A 352 -2.37 13.15 -3.29
CA ASP A 352 -2.70 14.16 -4.32
C ASP A 352 -2.57 15.60 -3.77
N TRP A 353 -2.97 15.80 -2.52
CA TRP A 353 -2.85 17.08 -1.82
C TRP A 353 -1.40 17.53 -1.63
N LEU A 354 -0.47 16.60 -1.40
CA LEU A 354 0.96 16.89 -1.32
C LEU A 354 1.53 17.28 -2.69
N ILE A 355 1.01 16.71 -3.77
CA ILE A 355 1.40 17.12 -5.13
C ILE A 355 0.92 18.54 -5.43
N GLY A 356 -0.26 18.92 -4.94
CA GLY A 356 -0.71 20.32 -4.94
C GLY A 356 0.27 21.25 -4.21
N TRP A 357 0.81 20.83 -3.07
CA TRP A 357 1.83 21.59 -2.34
C TRP A 357 3.19 21.65 -3.04
N VAL A 358 3.62 20.55 -3.67
CA VAL A 358 4.78 20.51 -4.56
C VAL A 358 4.62 21.60 -5.62
N MET A 359 3.49 21.63 -6.33
CA MET A 359 3.20 22.66 -7.33
C MET A 359 3.21 24.08 -6.76
N ALA A 360 2.54 24.30 -5.63
CA ALA A 360 2.54 25.59 -4.95
C ALA A 360 3.94 26.06 -4.53
N GLN A 361 4.81 25.11 -4.16
CA GLN A 361 6.18 25.39 -3.81
C GLN A 361 6.99 25.84 -5.03
N ARG A 362 6.84 25.18 -6.18
CA ARG A 362 7.46 25.63 -7.45
C ARG A 362 6.94 27.00 -7.87
N ALA A 363 5.68 27.28 -7.61
CA ALA A 363 5.02 28.54 -7.92
C ALA A 363 5.30 29.67 -6.91
N GLY A 364 6.01 29.40 -5.81
CA GLY A 364 6.36 30.41 -4.78
C GLY A 364 5.21 30.81 -3.84
N CYS A 365 4.14 30.01 -3.78
CA CYS A 365 2.94 30.28 -2.98
C CYS A 365 2.62 29.19 -1.94
N LEU A 366 3.53 28.26 -1.63
CA LEU A 366 3.30 27.18 -0.64
C LEU A 366 2.76 27.70 0.70
N GLY A 367 3.39 28.72 1.28
CA GLY A 367 2.96 29.30 2.56
C GLY A 367 1.61 30.04 2.52
N SER A 368 1.11 30.35 1.32
CA SER A 368 -0.21 30.95 1.07
C SER A 368 -1.13 30.00 0.30
N SER A 369 -0.84 28.70 0.34
CA SER A 369 -1.73 27.65 -0.16
C SER A 369 -2.67 27.23 0.95
N LEU A 370 -3.97 27.32 0.65
CA LEU A 370 -5.08 27.13 1.56
C LEU A 370 -5.92 25.96 1.06
N ALA A 371 -6.65 25.32 1.97
CA ALA A 371 -7.60 24.28 1.61
C ALA A 371 -8.84 24.36 2.51
N ILE A 372 -9.91 23.72 2.03
CA ILE A 372 -11.09 23.45 2.84
C ILE A 372 -10.93 22.06 3.48
N MET A 373 -10.93 22.02 4.80
CA MET A 373 -10.60 20.84 5.59
C MET A 373 -11.79 20.37 6.44
N LYS A 374 -11.77 19.11 6.83
CA LYS A 374 -12.70 18.55 7.82
C LYS A 374 -12.47 19.20 9.20
N LYS A 375 -13.53 19.55 9.93
CA LYS A 375 -13.47 20.30 11.21
C LYS A 375 -12.56 19.65 12.24
N GLU A 376 -12.55 18.33 12.28
CA GLU A 376 -11.74 17.53 13.18
C GLU A 376 -10.23 17.69 12.91
N ALA A 377 -9.84 18.01 11.68
CA ALA A 377 -8.44 18.22 11.32
C ALA A 377 -7.81 19.41 12.06
N LYS A 378 -8.60 20.40 12.50
CA LYS A 378 -8.08 21.55 13.26
C LYS A 378 -7.53 21.16 14.63
N TYR A 379 -7.93 20.00 15.16
CA TYR A 379 -7.48 19.51 16.47
C TYR A 379 -6.23 18.65 16.39
N LEU A 380 -5.75 18.33 15.17
CA LEU A 380 -4.47 17.67 15.00
C LEU A 380 -3.35 18.60 15.47
N PRO A 381 -2.52 18.20 16.45
CA PRO A 381 -1.38 18.98 16.86
C PRO A 381 -0.47 19.30 15.67
N ILE A 382 0.19 20.45 15.72
CA ILE A 382 1.10 20.91 14.67
C ILE A 382 0.39 21.30 13.38
N ILE A 383 -0.04 20.32 12.60
CA ILE A 383 -0.60 20.56 11.26
C ILE A 383 -1.94 21.29 11.36
N GLY A 384 -2.85 20.79 12.19
CA GLY A 384 -4.18 21.38 12.36
C GLY A 384 -4.12 22.80 12.92
N TRP A 385 -3.24 23.03 13.89
CA TRP A 385 -3.00 24.35 14.47
C TRP A 385 -2.36 25.31 13.46
N SER A 386 -1.35 24.86 12.73
CA SER A 386 -0.73 25.65 11.66
C SER A 386 -1.71 26.04 10.56
N MET A 387 -2.60 25.12 10.16
CA MET A 387 -3.68 25.40 9.22
C MET A 387 -4.67 26.42 9.78
N TRP A 388 -5.03 26.33 11.06
CA TRP A 388 -5.90 27.29 11.74
C TRP A 388 -5.31 28.70 11.78
N PHE A 389 -4.03 28.82 12.15
CA PHE A 389 -3.30 30.10 12.10
C PHE A 389 -3.18 30.67 10.68
N SER A 390 -3.29 29.82 9.66
CA SER A 390 -3.13 30.19 8.25
C SER A 390 -4.47 30.46 7.54
N ASP A 391 -5.55 30.72 8.28
CA ASP A 391 -6.90 31.02 7.74
C ASP A 391 -7.54 29.88 6.90
N TYR A 392 -7.16 28.61 7.11
CA TYR A 392 -7.86 27.47 6.48
C TYR A 392 -9.34 27.44 6.89
N ILE A 393 -10.21 26.93 6.00
CA ILE A 393 -11.64 26.78 6.29
C ILE A 393 -11.89 25.36 6.78
N PHE A 394 -12.59 25.22 7.91
CA PHE A 394 -12.86 23.94 8.57
C PHE A 394 -14.36 23.66 8.65
N LEU A 395 -14.81 22.53 8.09
CA LEU A 395 -16.23 22.20 7.87
C LEU A 395 -16.67 20.88 8.50
N GLU A 396 -17.92 20.79 8.96
CA GLU A 396 -18.54 19.57 9.48
C GLU A 396 -18.95 18.56 8.39
N ARG A 397 -18.82 18.94 7.11
CA ARG A 397 -19.30 18.20 5.93
C ARG A 397 -20.83 18.07 5.91
N SER A 398 -21.53 19.12 6.36
CA SER A 398 -22.99 19.24 6.33
C SER A 398 -23.37 20.66 5.90
N TRP A 399 -24.00 20.79 4.73
CA TRP A 399 -24.35 22.08 4.14
C TRP A 399 -25.05 23.03 5.11
N ASP A 400 -26.11 22.54 5.78
CA ASP A 400 -26.93 23.33 6.71
C ASP A 400 -26.13 23.96 7.87
N LYS A 401 -24.99 23.37 8.22
CA LYS A 401 -24.10 23.87 9.28
C LYS A 401 -22.93 24.69 8.73
N ASP A 402 -22.51 24.38 7.51
CA ASP A 402 -21.26 24.83 6.93
C ASP A 402 -21.40 26.06 6.04
N GLU A 403 -22.59 26.32 5.47
CA GLU A 403 -22.83 27.42 4.53
C GLU A 403 -22.35 28.78 5.07
N LYS A 404 -22.77 29.14 6.29
CA LYS A 404 -22.33 30.39 6.94
C LYS A 404 -20.82 30.43 7.17
N THR A 405 -20.21 29.30 7.50
CA THR A 405 -18.77 29.18 7.74
C THR A 405 -17.99 29.33 6.43
N LEU A 406 -18.49 28.76 5.34
CA LEU A 406 -17.96 28.88 3.98
C LEU A 406 -18.01 30.33 3.50
N THR A 407 -19.20 30.95 3.52
CA THR A 407 -19.40 32.35 3.10
C THR A 407 -18.50 33.30 3.89
N ALA A 408 -18.46 33.18 5.22
CA ALA A 408 -17.56 33.98 6.05
C ALA A 408 -16.08 33.70 5.74
N GLY A 409 -15.73 32.45 5.43
CA GLY A 409 -14.39 32.04 5.02
C GLY A 409 -13.95 32.72 3.73
N PHE A 410 -14.76 32.66 2.67
CA PHE A 410 -14.47 33.27 1.38
C PHE A 410 -14.33 34.79 1.48
N LYS A 411 -15.24 35.44 2.23
CA LYS A 411 -15.15 36.89 2.47
C LYS A 411 -13.85 37.30 3.15
N ARG A 412 -13.26 36.45 4.01
CA ARG A 412 -11.95 36.73 4.63
C ARG A 412 -10.79 36.71 3.64
N PHE A 413 -10.96 36.21 2.41
CA PHE A 413 -9.90 36.17 1.40
C PHE A 413 -9.87 37.40 0.49
N GLU A 414 -10.90 38.24 0.50
CA GLU A 414 -10.97 39.46 -0.32
C GLU A 414 -9.81 40.43 -0.04
N ASP A 415 -9.36 40.50 1.22
CA ASP A 415 -8.24 41.35 1.68
C ASP A 415 -6.91 40.58 1.81
N PHE A 416 -6.73 39.45 1.11
CA PHE A 416 -5.52 38.64 1.23
C PHE A 416 -4.32 39.37 0.58
N PRO A 417 -3.23 39.64 1.32
CA PRO A 417 -2.23 40.64 0.89
C PRO A 417 -1.20 40.14 -0.13
N MET A 418 -1.35 38.91 -0.61
CA MET A 418 -0.42 38.25 -1.52
C MET A 418 -1.16 37.17 -2.31
N THR A 419 -0.60 36.71 -3.42
CA THR A 419 -1.15 35.56 -4.15
C THR A 419 -1.37 34.36 -3.24
N PHE A 420 -2.56 33.77 -3.32
CA PHE A 420 -2.93 32.56 -2.59
C PHE A 420 -3.59 31.57 -3.56
N TRP A 421 -3.45 30.29 -3.25
CA TRP A 421 -4.15 29.22 -3.94
C TRP A 421 -5.11 28.56 -2.97
N LEU A 422 -6.36 28.38 -3.38
CA LEU A 422 -7.36 27.66 -2.60
C LEU A 422 -7.63 26.31 -3.26
N ALA A 423 -7.15 25.23 -2.66
CA ALA A 423 -7.37 23.87 -3.14
C ALA A 423 -8.77 23.37 -2.77
N LEU A 424 -9.46 22.78 -3.75
CA LEU A 424 -10.78 22.20 -3.58
C LEU A 424 -10.87 20.83 -4.28
N PHE A 425 -11.13 19.79 -3.49
CA PHE A 425 -11.42 18.44 -3.98
C PHE A 425 -12.92 18.23 -4.00
N VAL A 426 -13.55 18.56 -5.12
CA VAL A 426 -15.03 18.59 -5.25
C VAL A 426 -15.68 17.21 -5.22
N GLU A 427 -14.94 16.13 -5.48
CA GLU A 427 -15.39 14.75 -5.23
C GLU A 427 -15.79 14.54 -3.75
N GLY A 428 -15.23 15.36 -2.85
CA GLY A 428 -15.58 15.41 -1.43
C GLY A 428 -15.11 14.18 -0.63
N THR A 429 -14.42 13.24 -1.28
CA THR A 429 -13.81 12.06 -0.68
C THR A 429 -12.71 11.53 -1.61
N ARG A 430 -11.84 10.65 -1.09
CA ARG A 430 -10.82 9.97 -1.91
C ARG A 430 -11.46 8.86 -2.73
N PHE A 431 -10.96 8.68 -3.92
CA PHE A 431 -11.30 7.59 -4.81
C PHE A 431 -10.99 6.23 -4.16
N THR A 432 -11.98 5.35 -4.14
CA THR A 432 -11.84 3.92 -3.89
C THR A 432 -12.77 3.19 -4.86
N GLN A 433 -12.52 1.92 -5.14
CA GLN A 433 -13.36 1.15 -6.07
C GLN A 433 -14.82 1.09 -5.60
N GLU A 434 -15.05 0.84 -4.30
CA GLU A 434 -16.37 0.86 -3.68
C GLU A 434 -17.14 2.18 -3.91
N LYS A 435 -16.42 3.32 -3.87
CA LYS A 435 -17.02 4.63 -4.09
C LYS A 435 -17.24 4.93 -5.57
N LEU A 436 -16.40 4.38 -6.45
CA LEU A 436 -16.63 4.45 -7.88
C LEU A 436 -17.91 3.68 -8.24
N GLU A 437 -18.09 2.46 -7.73
CA GLU A 437 -19.30 1.67 -7.96
C GLU A 437 -20.56 2.40 -7.48
N ALA A 438 -20.52 2.98 -6.28
CA ALA A 438 -21.62 3.81 -5.77
C ALA A 438 -21.88 5.06 -6.66
N ALA A 439 -20.82 5.68 -7.21
CA ALA A 439 -20.96 6.79 -8.13
C ALA A 439 -21.55 6.35 -9.49
N GLN A 440 -21.19 5.16 -9.99
CA GLN A 440 -21.74 4.59 -11.22
C GLN A 440 -23.23 4.24 -11.08
N GLU A 441 -23.62 3.67 -9.95
CA GLU A 441 -25.04 3.43 -9.62
C GLU A 441 -25.82 4.75 -9.59
N TYR A 442 -25.29 5.77 -8.92
CA TYR A 442 -25.89 7.10 -8.90
C TYR A 442 -26.01 7.71 -10.31
N ALA A 443 -24.97 7.60 -11.14
CA ALA A 443 -25.00 8.06 -12.53
C ALA A 443 -26.10 7.38 -13.34
N SER A 444 -26.25 6.06 -13.19
CA SER A 444 -27.29 5.28 -13.86
C SER A 444 -28.70 5.76 -13.47
N ILE A 445 -28.95 6.00 -12.19
CA ILE A 445 -30.25 6.47 -11.69
C ILE A 445 -30.59 7.86 -12.24
N ARG A 446 -29.59 8.74 -12.34
CA ARG A 446 -29.75 10.14 -12.77
C ARG A 446 -29.53 10.37 -14.26
N SER A 447 -29.33 9.32 -15.06
CA SER A 447 -28.99 9.41 -16.49
C SER A 447 -27.77 10.30 -16.77
N LEU A 448 -26.78 10.27 -15.87
CA LEU A 448 -25.50 10.95 -16.04
C LEU A 448 -24.48 10.00 -16.71
N PRO A 449 -23.43 10.54 -17.36
CA PRO A 449 -22.31 9.72 -17.82
C PRO A 449 -21.69 8.92 -16.67
N SER A 450 -21.54 7.61 -16.87
CA SER A 450 -20.96 6.73 -15.86
C SER A 450 -19.45 6.99 -15.74
N PRO A 451 -18.94 7.40 -14.57
CA PRO A 451 -17.51 7.63 -14.39
C PRO A 451 -16.72 6.31 -14.38
N ARG A 452 -15.43 6.36 -14.73
CA ARG A 452 -14.52 5.19 -14.70
C ARG A 452 -13.26 5.45 -13.88
N ASN A 453 -12.84 6.70 -13.85
CA ASN A 453 -11.52 7.14 -13.44
C ASN A 453 -11.56 8.25 -12.36
N VAL A 454 -12.70 8.91 -12.16
CA VAL A 454 -12.92 9.87 -11.08
C VAL A 454 -14.26 9.58 -10.39
N LEU A 455 -14.55 10.25 -9.28
CA LEU A 455 -15.88 10.26 -8.68
C LEU A 455 -16.69 11.46 -9.21
N ILE A 456 -18.01 11.39 -9.05
CA ILE A 456 -18.91 12.47 -9.43
C ILE A 456 -18.71 13.65 -8.47
N PRO A 457 -18.48 14.88 -8.97
CA PRO A 457 -18.23 16.04 -8.13
C PRO A 457 -19.50 16.46 -7.37
N ARG A 458 -19.30 16.89 -6.12
CA ARG A 458 -20.31 17.56 -5.29
C ARG A 458 -20.17 19.07 -5.47
N THR A 459 -21.04 19.63 -6.27
CA THR A 459 -20.86 20.98 -6.84
C THR A 459 -21.17 22.12 -5.87
N LYS A 460 -22.01 21.93 -4.85
CA LYS A 460 -22.44 23.02 -3.93
C LYS A 460 -21.30 23.84 -3.32
N GLY A 461 -20.24 23.17 -2.87
CA GLY A 461 -19.07 23.85 -2.31
C GLY A 461 -18.29 24.65 -3.36
N PHE A 462 -18.23 24.15 -4.61
CA PHE A 462 -17.60 24.86 -5.72
C PHE A 462 -18.43 26.05 -6.20
N VAL A 463 -19.74 25.87 -6.36
CA VAL A 463 -20.69 26.95 -6.68
C VAL A 463 -20.55 28.07 -5.66
N SER A 464 -20.63 27.74 -4.37
CA SER A 464 -20.44 28.72 -3.29
C SER A 464 -19.09 29.42 -3.36
N ALA A 465 -18.00 28.68 -3.62
CA ALA A 465 -16.67 29.28 -3.78
C ALA A 465 -16.68 30.31 -4.91
N VAL A 466 -17.10 29.92 -6.12
CA VAL A 466 -17.14 30.79 -7.31
C VAL A 466 -18.00 32.02 -7.05
N SER A 467 -19.23 31.86 -6.54
CA SER A 467 -20.15 32.98 -6.32
C SER A 467 -19.63 34.01 -5.31
N HIS A 468 -18.76 33.62 -4.36
CA HIS A 468 -18.21 34.53 -3.35
C HIS A 468 -16.82 35.09 -3.67
N ILE A 469 -16.01 34.39 -4.50
CA ILE A 469 -14.62 34.80 -4.76
C ILE A 469 -14.39 35.34 -6.18
N ARG A 470 -15.38 35.22 -7.08
CA ARG A 470 -15.28 35.63 -8.49
C ARG A 470 -14.79 37.06 -8.69
N SER A 471 -15.13 37.99 -7.79
CA SER A 471 -14.75 39.40 -7.90
C SER A 471 -13.25 39.68 -7.72
N PHE A 472 -12.50 38.78 -7.06
CA PHE A 472 -11.08 39.00 -6.75
C PHE A 472 -10.15 37.81 -7.05
N VAL A 473 -10.69 36.66 -7.45
CA VAL A 473 -9.93 35.49 -7.89
C VAL A 473 -10.05 35.35 -9.41
N PRO A 474 -9.01 35.68 -10.20
CA PRO A 474 -9.10 35.76 -11.65
C PRO A 474 -9.11 34.41 -12.38
N ALA A 475 -8.73 33.30 -11.74
CA ALA A 475 -8.56 32.02 -12.43
C ALA A 475 -8.95 30.80 -11.60
N VAL A 476 -9.34 29.74 -12.32
CA VAL A 476 -9.44 28.37 -11.85
C VAL A 476 -8.35 27.54 -12.53
N TYR A 477 -7.44 26.97 -11.73
CA TYR A 477 -6.48 25.98 -12.22
C TYR A 477 -7.09 24.58 -12.12
N ASP A 478 -7.23 23.95 -13.26
CA ASP A 478 -7.71 22.59 -13.43
C ASP A 478 -6.54 21.61 -13.47
N CYS A 479 -6.45 20.73 -12.46
CA CYS A 479 -5.35 19.77 -12.25
C CYS A 479 -5.84 18.34 -12.41
N THR A 480 -5.36 17.59 -13.39
CA THR A 480 -5.61 16.15 -13.53
C THR A 480 -4.32 15.38 -13.27
N LEU A 481 -4.26 14.72 -12.12
CA LEU A 481 -3.10 13.98 -11.63
C LEU A 481 -3.27 12.48 -11.84
N THR A 482 -2.20 11.83 -12.27
CA THR A 482 -2.08 10.36 -12.28
C THR A 482 -0.64 9.92 -12.06
N VAL A 483 -0.47 8.65 -11.70
CA VAL A 483 0.84 7.99 -11.60
C VAL A 483 1.16 7.39 -12.95
N ARG A 484 2.45 7.33 -13.31
CA ARG A 484 2.90 6.68 -14.54
C ARG A 484 2.39 5.25 -14.62
N ASN A 485 1.98 4.84 -15.81
CA ASN A 485 1.60 3.45 -16.05
C ASN A 485 2.74 2.52 -15.64
N ASN A 486 2.38 1.44 -14.97
CA ASN A 486 3.27 0.42 -14.44
C ASN A 486 4.11 0.80 -13.20
N GLN A 487 3.80 1.89 -12.51
CA GLN A 487 4.41 2.23 -11.23
C GLN A 487 3.40 2.16 -10.08
N PRO A 488 3.84 1.71 -8.89
CA PRO A 488 2.95 1.65 -7.75
C PRO A 488 2.44 3.04 -7.37
N LYS A 489 1.19 3.11 -6.90
CA LYS A 489 0.64 4.36 -6.38
C LYS A 489 1.47 4.85 -5.17
N PRO A 490 1.85 6.13 -5.13
CA PRO A 490 2.60 6.66 -4.01
C PRO A 490 1.73 6.75 -2.77
N THR A 491 2.29 6.36 -1.64
CA THR A 491 1.71 6.51 -0.30
C THR A 491 2.73 7.18 0.61
N LEU A 492 2.29 7.76 1.72
CA LEU A 492 3.24 8.30 2.73
C LEU A 492 4.25 7.24 3.17
N LEU A 493 3.80 5.99 3.37
CA LEU A 493 4.66 4.88 3.79
C LEU A 493 5.74 4.56 2.73
N ARG A 494 5.35 4.44 1.45
CA ARG A 494 6.31 4.19 0.36
C ARG A 494 7.34 5.31 0.24
N MET A 495 6.92 6.56 0.46
CA MET A 495 7.85 7.70 0.48
C MET A 495 8.83 7.62 1.65
N PHE A 496 8.38 7.27 2.86
CA PHE A 496 9.30 7.06 3.99
C PHE A 496 10.32 5.95 3.72
N SER A 497 9.94 4.92 2.97
CA SER A 497 10.87 3.87 2.49
C SER A 497 11.79 4.31 1.34
N GLY A 498 11.72 5.57 0.89
CA GLY A 498 12.56 6.08 -0.20
C GLY A 498 12.16 5.58 -1.59
N GLN A 499 10.95 5.03 -1.75
CA GLN A 499 10.49 4.55 -3.05
C GLN A 499 10.11 5.74 -3.96
N SER A 500 10.78 5.80 -5.11
CA SER A 500 10.49 6.80 -6.14
C SER A 500 9.25 6.45 -6.94
N SER A 501 8.57 7.48 -7.43
CA SER A 501 7.45 7.38 -8.36
C SER A 501 7.48 8.56 -9.33
N GLU A 502 6.94 8.33 -10.51
CA GLU A 502 6.78 9.33 -11.56
C GLU A 502 5.30 9.66 -11.72
N LEU A 503 5.01 10.95 -11.62
CA LEU A 503 3.67 11.51 -11.65
C LEU A 503 3.51 12.38 -12.87
N ASN A 504 2.35 12.28 -13.49
CA ASN A 504 1.96 13.11 -14.61
C ASN A 504 0.80 14.00 -14.15
N LEU A 505 0.94 15.30 -14.39
CA LEU A 505 -0.04 16.32 -14.05
C LEU A 505 -0.41 17.10 -15.31
N GLN A 506 -1.64 16.96 -15.76
CA GLN A 506 -2.22 17.90 -16.72
C GLN A 506 -2.73 19.12 -15.97
N LEU A 507 -2.25 20.30 -16.35
CA LEU A 507 -2.63 21.58 -15.76
C LEU A 507 -3.24 22.48 -16.84
N ARG A 508 -4.41 23.05 -16.57
CA ARG A 508 -5.08 24.00 -17.46
C ARG A 508 -5.57 25.20 -16.66
N ARG A 509 -5.46 26.40 -17.24
CA ARG A 509 -5.98 27.63 -16.66
C ARG A 509 -7.31 28.01 -17.32
N HIS A 510 -8.33 28.24 -16.50
CA HIS A 510 -9.61 28.82 -16.92
C HIS A 510 -9.76 30.20 -16.29
N LYS A 511 -10.12 31.22 -17.07
CA LYS A 511 -10.41 32.54 -16.49
C LYS A 511 -11.72 32.45 -15.72
N MET A 512 -11.77 33.07 -14.56
CA MET A 512 -12.97 33.09 -13.72
C MET A 512 -14.15 33.80 -14.43
N SER A 513 -13.85 34.78 -15.26
CA SER A 513 -14.84 35.49 -16.10
C SER A 513 -15.54 34.61 -17.13
N ASP A 514 -14.95 33.46 -17.48
CA ASP A 514 -15.46 32.57 -18.53
C ASP A 514 -16.40 31.51 -17.94
N LEU A 515 -16.49 31.40 -16.61
CA LEU A 515 -17.43 30.52 -15.94
C LEU A 515 -18.85 31.11 -16.01
N PRO A 516 -19.91 30.27 -16.08
CA PRO A 516 -21.29 30.74 -16.08
C PRO A 516 -21.64 31.62 -14.88
N GLU A 517 -22.58 32.56 -15.04
CA GLU A 517 -22.95 33.51 -13.99
C GLU A 517 -23.95 32.95 -12.96
N ASN A 518 -24.83 32.03 -13.38
CA ASN A 518 -25.81 31.43 -12.48
C ASN A 518 -25.30 30.13 -11.83
N ASP A 519 -25.82 29.83 -10.65
CA ASP A 519 -25.39 28.70 -9.81
C ASP A 519 -25.50 27.34 -10.53
N ASP A 520 -26.59 27.12 -11.27
CA ASP A 520 -26.82 25.88 -12.04
C ASP A 520 -25.78 25.71 -13.16
N GLY A 521 -25.45 26.78 -13.85
CA GLY A 521 -24.41 26.80 -14.88
C GLY A 521 -23.02 26.53 -14.29
N ILE A 522 -22.71 27.10 -13.12
CA ILE A 522 -21.43 26.83 -12.43
C ILE A 522 -21.36 25.35 -12.00
N ALA A 523 -22.47 24.80 -11.50
CA ALA A 523 -22.56 23.39 -11.15
C ALA A 523 -22.35 22.50 -12.38
N GLN A 524 -23.01 22.80 -13.50
CA GLN A 524 -22.87 22.05 -14.75
C GLN A 524 -21.44 22.13 -15.29
N TRP A 525 -20.82 23.31 -15.27
CA TRP A 525 -19.41 23.47 -15.67
C TRP A 525 -18.47 22.57 -14.86
N CYS A 526 -18.72 22.43 -13.55
CA CYS A 526 -17.94 21.53 -12.69
C CYS A 526 -18.16 20.06 -13.04
N GLN A 527 -19.39 19.66 -13.37
CA GLN A 527 -19.70 18.30 -13.84
C GLN A 527 -18.98 18.00 -15.16
N ASP A 528 -19.08 18.90 -16.13
CA ASP A 528 -18.46 18.76 -17.46
C ASP A 528 -16.94 18.70 -17.38
N LEU A 529 -16.35 19.45 -16.44
CA LEU A 529 -14.93 19.39 -16.14
C LEU A 529 -14.52 17.98 -15.69
N PHE A 530 -15.28 17.37 -14.77
CA PHE A 530 -14.97 16.01 -14.28
C PHE A 530 -15.22 14.92 -15.31
N ILE A 531 -16.20 15.10 -16.21
CA ILE A 531 -16.36 14.23 -17.38
C ILE A 531 -15.11 14.33 -18.28
N THR A 532 -14.61 15.54 -18.50
CA THR A 532 -13.38 15.76 -19.28
C THR A 532 -12.16 15.11 -18.62
N LYS A 533 -12.02 15.23 -17.29
CA LYS A 533 -10.96 14.56 -16.51
C LYS A 533 -11.00 13.04 -16.64
N ASP A 534 -12.20 12.46 -16.58
CA ASP A 534 -12.40 11.02 -16.70
C ASP A 534 -11.90 10.51 -18.06
N ALA A 535 -12.28 11.20 -19.14
CA ALA A 535 -11.86 10.88 -20.50
C ALA A 535 -10.35 11.10 -20.75
N GLN A 536 -9.77 12.14 -20.14
CA GLN A 536 -8.32 12.37 -20.17
C GLN A 536 -7.54 11.24 -19.51
N LEU A 537 -7.99 10.79 -18.34
CA LEU A 537 -7.37 9.69 -17.62
C LEU A 537 -7.50 8.38 -18.40
N GLU A 538 -8.64 8.11 -19.03
CA GLU A 538 -8.82 6.95 -19.93
C GLU A 538 -7.81 6.99 -21.09
N THR A 539 -7.64 8.16 -21.70
CA THR A 539 -6.66 8.37 -22.77
C THR A 539 -5.24 8.11 -22.27
N TYR A 540 -4.90 8.64 -21.09
CA TYR A 540 -3.60 8.43 -20.47
C TYR A 540 -3.34 6.94 -20.16
N PHE A 541 -4.31 6.23 -19.58
CA PHE A 541 -4.14 4.80 -19.28
C PHE A 541 -4.00 3.94 -20.54
N THR A 542 -4.54 4.40 -21.67
CA THR A 542 -4.44 3.70 -22.95
C THR A 542 -3.15 4.04 -23.71
N LYS A 543 -2.71 5.30 -23.67
CA LYS A 543 -1.63 5.83 -24.54
C LYS A 543 -0.35 6.25 -23.80
N ASP A 544 -0.37 6.25 -22.47
CA ASP A 544 0.67 6.79 -21.56
C ASP A 544 1.01 8.28 -21.78
N VAL A 545 0.08 9.04 -22.37
CA VAL A 545 0.21 10.48 -22.65
C VAL A 545 -1.12 11.18 -22.39
N PHE A 546 -1.11 12.32 -21.70
CA PHE A 546 -2.32 13.09 -21.37
C PHE A 546 -2.88 13.87 -22.57
N SER A 547 -1.99 14.52 -23.30
CA SER A 547 -2.31 15.39 -24.41
C SER A 547 -1.06 15.64 -25.26
N ASP A 548 -1.25 16.28 -26.41
CA ASP A 548 -0.16 16.70 -27.30
C ASP A 548 0.59 17.95 -26.79
N LEU A 549 0.30 18.39 -25.55
CA LEU A 549 1.00 19.51 -24.92
C LEU A 549 2.42 19.11 -24.52
N ASP A 550 3.31 20.10 -24.54
CA ASP A 550 4.70 19.92 -24.14
C ASP A 550 4.81 19.46 -22.68
N VAL A 551 5.66 18.45 -22.48
CA VAL A 551 5.99 17.92 -21.16
C VAL A 551 7.10 18.76 -20.54
N HIS A 552 6.77 19.39 -19.41
CA HIS A 552 7.69 20.21 -18.66
C HIS A 552 8.07 19.49 -17.37
N GLN A 553 9.37 19.20 -17.20
CA GLN A 553 9.89 18.74 -15.92
C GLN A 553 10.22 19.94 -15.04
N ILE A 554 9.63 19.96 -13.86
CA ILE A 554 9.91 20.97 -12.85
C ILE A 554 11.09 20.54 -11.98
N ASN A 555 12.12 21.37 -11.95
CA ASN A 555 13.31 21.14 -11.15
C ASN A 555 12.99 21.09 -9.65
N ARG A 556 13.78 20.29 -8.92
CA ARG A 556 13.73 20.20 -7.47
C ARG A 556 14.43 21.42 -6.86
N PRO A 557 13.71 22.29 -6.15
CA PRO A 557 14.34 23.45 -5.53
C PRO A 557 15.17 23.03 -4.33
N ILE A 558 16.22 23.80 -4.05
CA ILE A 558 17.13 23.54 -2.93
C ILE A 558 16.59 24.02 -1.57
N LYS A 559 15.59 24.92 -1.57
CA LYS A 559 15.02 25.51 -0.34
C LYS A 559 14.52 24.45 0.68
N PRO A 560 13.73 23.43 0.30
CA PRO A 560 13.35 22.34 1.21
C PRO A 560 14.54 21.66 1.88
N LEU A 561 15.59 21.37 1.09
CA LEU A 561 16.81 20.73 1.58
C LEU A 561 17.54 21.60 2.60
N ILE A 562 17.72 22.90 2.31
CA ILE A 562 18.36 23.84 3.24
C ILE A 562 17.57 23.91 4.56
N VAL A 563 16.24 24.03 4.49
CA VAL A 563 15.39 24.12 5.69
C VAL A 563 15.52 22.87 6.55
N VAL A 564 15.49 21.68 5.96
CA VAL A 564 15.66 20.42 6.71
C VAL A 564 17.06 20.33 7.32
N ILE A 565 18.12 20.66 6.57
CA ILE A 565 19.49 20.66 7.10
C ILE A 565 19.61 21.60 8.31
N VAL A 566 19.08 22.82 8.20
CA VAL A 566 19.11 23.79 9.30
C VAL A 566 18.39 23.25 10.53
N TRP A 567 17.18 22.68 10.38
CA TRP A 567 16.46 22.10 11.50
C TRP A 567 17.18 20.90 12.11
N VAL A 568 17.78 20.04 11.30
CA VAL A 568 18.60 18.91 11.78
C VAL A 568 19.80 19.42 12.58
N CYS A 569 20.51 20.44 12.08
CA CYS A 569 21.63 21.05 12.82
C CYS A 569 21.19 21.66 14.15
N LEU A 570 20.05 22.37 14.18
CA LEU A 570 19.49 22.94 15.40
C LEU A 570 19.10 21.85 16.41
N LEU A 571 18.49 20.75 15.95
CA LEU A 571 18.14 19.63 16.81
C LEU A 571 19.36 18.87 17.32
N MET A 572 20.37 18.67 16.48
CA MET A 572 21.64 18.06 16.89
C MET A 572 22.34 18.93 17.94
N TYR A 573 22.39 20.25 17.74
CA TYR A 573 22.96 21.18 18.71
C TYR A 573 22.17 21.22 20.02
N GLY A 574 20.84 21.33 19.93
CA GLY A 574 19.95 21.32 21.09
C GLY A 574 20.04 20.00 21.87
N GLY A 575 20.08 18.88 21.16
CA GLY A 575 20.29 17.55 21.74
C GLY A 575 21.66 17.40 22.40
N PHE A 576 22.72 17.92 21.79
CA PHE A 576 24.05 17.96 22.41
C PHE A 576 24.08 18.82 23.68
N LYS A 577 23.47 20.00 23.65
CA LYS A 577 23.36 20.87 24.84
C LYS A 577 22.54 20.24 25.94
N LEU A 578 21.45 19.57 25.56
CA LEU A 578 20.66 18.77 26.49
C LEU A 578 21.54 17.68 27.10
N LEU A 579 22.26 16.88 26.31
CA LEU A 579 23.17 15.83 26.81
C LEU A 579 24.25 16.37 27.76
N GLN A 580 24.85 17.53 27.46
CA GLN A 580 25.79 18.19 28.37
C GLN A 580 25.14 18.53 29.72
N TRP A 581 23.94 19.09 29.69
CA TRP A 581 23.16 19.37 30.90
C TRP A 581 22.75 18.08 31.63
N LEU A 582 22.38 17.02 30.91
CA LEU A 582 22.02 15.72 31.46
C LEU A 582 23.20 15.03 32.17
N SER A 583 24.42 15.18 31.64
CA SER A 583 25.62 14.66 32.30
C SER A 583 25.87 15.28 33.69
N MET A 584 25.23 16.42 33.98
CA MET A 584 25.31 17.10 35.28
C MET A 584 24.13 16.76 36.22
N VAL A 585 23.02 16.18 35.72
CA VAL A 585 21.75 16.03 36.47
C VAL A 585 21.09 14.65 36.28
N ALA A 586 21.81 13.64 35.77
CA ALA A 586 21.20 12.38 35.29
C ALA A 586 20.25 11.73 36.30
N SER A 587 18.94 11.87 36.04
CA SER A 587 17.84 11.31 36.81
C SER A 587 16.91 10.53 35.88
N TRP A 588 16.28 9.47 36.38
CA TRP A 588 15.46 8.54 35.57
C TRP A 588 14.27 9.25 34.90
N GLU A 589 13.79 10.34 35.49
CA GLU A 589 12.69 11.17 34.99
C GLU A 589 12.98 11.72 33.58
N ILE A 590 14.26 12.00 33.27
CA ILE A 590 14.63 12.61 31.99
C ILE A 590 14.74 11.57 30.87
N ILE A 591 15.18 10.36 31.19
CA ILE A 591 15.14 9.23 30.26
C ILE A 591 13.69 8.92 29.90
N CYS A 592 12.78 8.93 30.90
CA CYS A 592 11.36 8.78 30.67
C CYS A 592 10.80 9.87 29.74
N LEU A 593 11.19 11.14 29.92
CA LEU A 593 10.77 12.23 29.02
C LEU A 593 11.20 11.99 27.57
N PHE A 594 12.43 11.54 27.34
CA PHE A 594 12.91 11.26 25.98
C PHE A 594 12.14 10.12 25.32
N VAL A 595 11.88 9.04 26.06
CA VAL A 595 11.04 7.92 25.59
C VAL A 595 9.63 8.42 25.25
N VAL A 596 9.03 9.27 26.09
CA VAL A 596 7.72 9.86 25.83
C VAL A 596 7.71 10.69 24.55
N ILE A 597 8.75 11.49 24.29
CA ILE A 597 8.87 12.27 23.04
C ILE A 597 8.93 11.35 21.81
N LEU A 598 9.72 10.28 21.86
CA LEU A 598 9.80 9.30 20.76
C LEU A 598 8.47 8.60 20.51
N VAL A 599 7.75 8.24 21.57
CA VAL A 599 6.42 7.64 21.48
C VAL A 599 5.42 8.62 20.87
N ILE A 600 5.41 9.89 21.31
CA ILE A 600 4.55 10.93 20.75
C ILE A 600 4.88 11.18 19.27
N ALA A 601 6.15 11.24 18.90
CA ALA A 601 6.58 11.40 17.51
C ALA A 601 6.09 10.24 16.63
N THR A 602 6.23 9.01 17.13
CA THR A 602 5.76 7.78 16.47
C THR A 602 4.24 7.81 16.27
N ILE A 603 3.47 8.11 17.32
CA ILE A 603 2.01 8.20 17.25
C ILE A 603 1.58 9.30 16.28
N THR A 604 2.21 10.48 16.35
CA THR A 604 1.90 11.62 15.47
C THR A 604 2.08 11.24 14.01
N MET A 605 3.18 10.58 13.68
CA MET A 605 3.44 10.15 12.31
C MET A 605 2.53 8.99 11.87
N GLN A 606 2.18 8.06 12.76
CA GLN A 606 1.17 7.03 12.45
C GLN A 606 -0.19 7.66 12.15
N VAL A 607 -0.61 8.66 12.93
CA VAL A 607 -1.86 9.40 12.67
C VAL A 607 -1.79 10.10 11.32
N LEU A 608 -0.65 10.71 10.98
CA LEU A 608 -0.45 11.35 9.67
C LEU A 608 -0.60 10.34 8.53
N ILE A 609 0.09 9.19 8.60
CA ILE A 609 0.00 8.11 7.62
C ILE A 609 -1.45 7.63 7.48
N GLN A 610 -2.08 7.24 8.58
CA GLN A 610 -3.45 6.73 8.58
C GLN A 610 -4.47 7.76 8.07
N SER A 611 -4.24 9.06 8.32
CA SER A 611 -5.09 10.13 7.81
C SER A 611 -4.95 10.36 6.30
N SER A 612 -3.84 9.94 5.70
CA SER A 612 -3.59 10.02 4.26
C SER A 612 -4.20 8.85 3.47
N GLU A 613 -4.38 7.68 4.11
CA GLU A 613 -4.92 6.48 3.48
C GLU A 613 -6.33 6.70 2.88
N SER A 614 -6.51 6.34 1.61
CA SER A 614 -7.77 6.43 0.87
C SER A 614 -8.87 5.53 1.45
N HIS A 615 -8.56 4.30 1.86
CA HIS A 615 -9.54 3.35 2.43
C HIS A 615 -10.15 3.80 3.76
N ARG A 616 -9.45 4.61 4.55
CA ARG A 616 -9.96 5.14 5.84
C ARG A 616 -10.80 6.40 5.68
N SER A 617 -10.95 6.92 4.46
CA SER A 617 -11.73 8.13 4.22
C SER A 617 -13.22 7.83 4.36
N THR A 618 -13.78 8.23 5.50
CA THR A 618 -15.20 8.05 5.82
C THR A 618 -16.11 8.67 4.75
N PRO A 619 -17.04 7.89 4.17
CA PRO A 619 -18.17 8.45 3.43
C PRO A 619 -18.92 9.43 4.35
N ALA A 620 -19.54 10.46 3.78
CA ALA A 620 -20.46 11.27 4.57
C ALA A 620 -21.55 10.34 5.13
N LYS A 621 -21.76 10.36 6.46
CA LYS A 621 -22.78 9.57 7.18
C LYS A 621 -24.19 10.02 6.76
N ARG A 622 -24.65 9.66 5.57
CA ARG A 622 -26.07 9.70 5.21
C ARG A 622 -26.43 8.43 4.45
N PRO A 623 -27.50 7.71 4.85
CA PRO A 623 -28.01 6.60 4.06
C PRO A 623 -28.32 7.07 2.63
N LEU A 624 -28.11 6.19 1.65
CA LEU A 624 -28.25 6.47 0.20
C LEU A 624 -29.55 7.23 -0.12
N GLN A 625 -30.62 6.94 0.62
CA GLN A 625 -31.97 7.47 0.41
C GLN A 625 -32.12 8.98 0.70
N GLU A 626 -31.29 9.57 1.56
CA GLU A 626 -31.30 11.02 1.83
C GLU A 626 -30.34 11.80 0.90
N GLN A 627 -29.29 11.16 0.38
CA GLN A 627 -28.46 11.75 -0.67
C GLN A 627 -29.24 11.96 -1.97
N LEU A 628 -30.31 11.18 -2.19
CA LEU A 628 -31.23 11.31 -3.32
C LEU A 628 -32.07 12.59 -3.30
N ILE A 629 -32.27 13.23 -2.13
CA ILE A 629 -33.20 14.36 -1.98
C ILE A 629 -32.44 15.70 -1.87
N SER A 630 -31.16 15.70 -1.46
CA SER A 630 -30.41 16.92 -1.18
C SER A 630 -29.24 17.22 -2.13
N ALA A 631 -29.16 16.58 -3.30
CA ALA A 631 -28.23 16.96 -4.36
C ALA A 631 -28.81 18.16 -5.13
#